data_AF-A0A9P0PCT5-F1
#
_entry.id   AF-A0A9P0PCT5-F1
#
_cell.length_a   1.000
_cell.length_b   1.000
_cell.length_c   1.000
_cell.angle_alpha   90.00
_cell.angle_beta   90.00
_cell.angle_gamma   90.00
#
_symmetry.space_group_name_H-M   'P 1'
#
loop_
_entity.id
_entity.type
_entity.pdbx_description
1 polymer ?
#
loop_
_entity_poly.entity_id
_entity_poly.type
_entity_poly.pdbx_seq_one_letter_code
_entity_poly.pdbx_strand_id
1 'polypeptide(L)' 'MKLCLRYLGDPGYQQGIGQELGISQATVSRTVDRVVNSIVAQSNEWITFPTINVPTMN' A
#
# COMPACT_ATOMS: atom_id res chain seq x y z
N MET A 1 7.37 2.47 -4.39
CA MET A 1 7.17 1.81 -3.08
C MET A 1 7.96 2.43 -1.93
N LYS A 2 9.29 2.60 -1.98
CA LYS A 2 10.09 3.11 -0.83
C LYS A 2 9.54 4.40 -0.19
N LEU A 3 9.15 5.39 -1.00
CA LEU A 3 8.58 6.65 -0.51
C LEU A 3 7.25 6.44 0.23
N CYS A 4 6.35 5.65 -0.35
CA CYS A 4 5.04 5.34 0.24
C CYS A 4 5.19 4.53 1.54
N LEU A 5 6.05 3.50 1.55
CA LEU A 5 6.32 2.69 2.75
C LEU A 5 6.94 3.53 3.87
N ARG A 6 7.89 4.42 3.54
CA ARG A 6 8.49 5.33 4.53
C ARG A 6 7.48 6.36 5.03
N TYR A 7 6.63 6.90 4.16
CA TYR A 7 5.53 7.78 4.53
C TYR A 7 4.52 7.12 5.48
N LEU A 8 4.25 5.83 5.30
CA LEU A 8 3.37 5.07 6.19
C LEU A 8 4.04 4.69 7.52
N GLY A 9 5.35 4.43 7.50
CA GLY A 9 6.10 3.95 8.67
C GLY A 9 6.71 5.02 9.57
N ASP A 10 6.81 6.27 9.11
CA ASP A 10 7.45 7.36 9.83
C ASP A 10 6.57 8.63 9.80
N PRO A 11 5.86 8.94 10.90
CA PRO A 11 5.05 10.16 11.02
C PRO A 11 5.86 11.45 10.88
N GLY A 12 7.14 11.44 11.27
CA GLY A 12 8.04 12.58 11.11
C GLY A 12 8.34 12.85 9.63
N TYR A 13 8.43 11.79 8.82
CA TYR A 13 8.62 11.88 7.37
C TYR A 13 7.38 12.39 6.62
N GLN A 14 6.17 12.25 7.19
CA GLN A 14 4.96 12.82 6.59
C GLN A 14 5.02 14.35 6.57
N GLN A 15 5.65 14.95 7.58
CA GLN A 15 5.86 16.39 7.64
C GLN A 15 7.15 16.76 6.91
N GLY A 16 7.04 17.64 5.92
CA GLY A 16 8.20 18.17 5.17
C GLY A 16 8.52 17.47 3.83
N ILE A 17 8.07 16.24 3.59
CA ILE A 17 8.36 15.54 2.33
C ILE A 17 7.86 16.27 1.07
N GLY A 18 6.75 17.01 1.16
CA GLY A 18 6.29 17.87 0.06
C GLY A 18 7.32 18.95 -0.29
N GLN A 19 7.97 19.54 0.72
CA GLN A 19 9.02 20.53 0.51
C GLN A 19 10.27 19.91 -0.12
N GLU A 20 10.69 18.72 0.33
CA GLU A 20 11.81 17.98 -0.26
C GLU A 20 11.54 17.59 -1.73
N LEU A 21 10.31 17.23 -2.05
CA LEU A 21 9.90 16.86 -3.40
C LEU A 21 9.53 18.06 -4.29
N GLY A 22 9.52 19.28 -3.74
CA GLY A 22 9.10 20.49 -4.46
C GLY A 22 7.62 20.51 -4.86
N ILE A 23 6.76 19.76 -4.15
CA ILE A 23 5.32 19.66 -4.43
C ILE A 23 4.47 19.95 -3.18
N SER A 24 3.21 20.29 -3.37
CA SER A 24 2.33 20.54 -2.24
C SER A 24 2.11 19.28 -1.40
N GLN A 25 2.07 19.43 -0.08
CA GLN A 25 1.79 18.32 0.84
C GLN A 25 0.47 17.62 0.54
N ALA A 26 -0.54 18.37 0.11
CA ALA A 26 -1.81 17.80 -0.34
C ALA A 26 -1.62 16.85 -1.54
N THR A 27 -0.68 17.13 -2.43
CA THR A 27 -0.38 16.26 -3.58
C THR A 27 0.31 14.99 -3.11
N VAL A 28 1.28 15.08 -2.19
CA VAL A 28 1.92 13.89 -1.60
C VAL A 28 0.89 12.98 -0.95
N SER A 29 0.03 13.56 -0.10
CA SER A 29 -1.02 12.81 0.61
C SER A 29 -1.96 12.09 -0.36
N ARG A 30 -2.47 12.78 -1.39
CA ARG A 30 -3.31 12.17 -2.44
C ARG A 30 -2.60 11.05 -3.20
N THR A 31 -1.32 11.23 -3.50
CA THR A 31 -0.53 10.20 -4.21
C THR A 31 -0.34 8.97 -3.35
N VAL A 32 -0.02 9.14 -2.06
CA VAL A 32 0.10 8.01 -1.11
C VAL A 32 -1.23 7.28 -0.97
N ASP A 33 -2.32 8.02 -0.77
CA ASP A 33 -3.66 7.44 -0.64
C ASP A 33 -4.05 6.61 -1.87
N ARG A 34 -3.79 7.13 -3.08
CA ARG A 34 -4.01 6.38 -4.33
C ARG A 34 -3.21 5.09 -4.41
N VAL A 35 -1.94 5.10 -3.98
CA VAL A 35 -1.09 3.91 -3.96
C VAL A 35 -1.62 2.88 -2.96
N VAL A 36 -1.99 3.32 -1.75
CA VAL A 36 -2.57 2.45 -0.70
C VAL A 36 -3.87 1.80 -1.19
N ASN A 37 -4.78 2.58 -1.77
CA ASN A 37 -6.04 2.07 -2.30
C ASN A 37 -5.84 1.05 -3.43
N SER A 38 -4.83 1.26 -4.28
CA SER A 38 -4.48 0.31 -5.35
C SER A 38 -3.94 -1.02 -4.78
N ILE A 39 -3.16 -0.96 -3.70
CA ILE A 39 -2.64 -2.14 -3.00
C ILE A 39 -3.78 -2.91 -2.34
N VAL A 40 -4.66 -2.22 -1.61
CA VAL A 40 -5.82 -2.85 -0.95
C VAL A 40 -6.78 -3.48 -1.96
N ALA A 41 -6.97 -2.85 -3.13
CA ALA A 41 -7.80 -3.42 -4.18
C ALA A 41 -7.26 -4.78 -4.70
N GLN A 42 -5.94 -4.97 -4.71
CA GLN A 42 -5.30 -6.20 -5.17
C GLN A 42 -5.02 -7.21 -4.04
N SER A 43 -5.05 -6.79 -2.77
CA SER A 43 -4.58 -7.61 -1.66
C SER A 43 -5.38 -8.91 -1.46
N ASN A 44 -6.65 -8.92 -1.88
CA ASN A 44 -7.50 -10.11 -1.81
C ASN A 44 -7.01 -11.25 -2.71
N GLU A 45 -6.15 -10.97 -3.69
CA GLU A 45 -5.59 -11.96 -4.61
C GLU A 45 -4.21 -12.47 -4.17
N TRP A 46 -3.58 -11.85 -3.17
CA TRP A 46 -2.18 -12.13 -2.81
C TRP A 46 -2.01 -13.33 -1.89
N ILE A 47 -2.98 -13.59 -1.02
CA ILE A 47 -2.96 -14.73 -0.10
C ILE A 47 -4.12 -15.66 -0.47
N THR A 48 -3.85 -16.59 -1.39
CA THR A 48 -4.78 -17.68 -1.71
C THR A 48 -4.33 -18.93 -0.97
N PHE A 49 -5.12 -19.37 0.01
CA PHE A 49 -4.89 -20.67 0.65
C PHE A 49 -5.34 -21.78 -0.31
N PRO A 50 -4.59 -22.90 -0.42
CA PRO A 50 -5.02 -24.04 -1.20
C PRO A 50 -6.36 -24.56 -0.67
N THR A 51 -7.42 -24.44 -1.46
CA THR A 51 -8.67 -25.16 -1.22
C THR A 51 -8.47 -26.59 -1.65
N ILE A 52 -7.94 -27.40 -0.74
CA ILE A 52 -7.85 -28.84 -0.94
C ILE A 52 -9.29 -29.37 -0.87
N ASN A 53 -9.95 -29.48 -2.02
CA ASN A 53 -11.01 -30.48 -2.15
C ASN A 53 -10.30 -31.82 -2.13
N VAL A 54 -10.03 -32.34 -0.93
CA VAL A 54 -9.54 -33.70 -0.75
C VAL A 54 -10.61 -34.60 -1.39
N PRO A 55 -10.30 -35.27 -2.51
CA PRO A 55 -11.23 -36.23 -3.06
C PRO A 55 -11.34 -37.32 -2.00
N THR A 56 -12.52 -37.50 -1.41
CA THR A 56 -12.81 -38.71 -0.65
C THR A 56 -12.63 -39.86 -1.64
N MET A 57 -11.52 -40.61 -1.48
CA MET A 57 -11.34 -41.86 -2.20
C MET A 57 -12.47 -42.79 -1.79
N ASN A 58 -13.35 -43.08 -2.76
CA ASN A 58 -14.41 -44.07 -2.67
C ASN A 58 -13.83 -45.48 -2.66
#